data_AF-A0A4Y2K9E1-F1
#
_entry.id   AF-A0A4Y2K9E1-F1
#
_cell.length_a   1.000
_cell.length_b   1.000
_cell.length_c   1.000
_cell.angle_alpha   90.00
_cell.angle_beta   90.00
_cell.angle_gamma   90.00
#
_symmetry.space_group_name_H-M   'P 1'
#
loop_
_entity.id
_entity.type
_entity.pdbx_description
1 polymer ?
#
loop_
_entity_poly.entity_id
_entity_poly.type
_entity_poly.pdbx_seq_one_letter_code
_entity_poly.pdbx_strand_id
1 'polypeptide(L)'
;MQHDFQIQKWLGHEKNPLEWGWVPTRFGLSPRKMERDAAPESLLKIISCNCKKGCKNACGCRKADLICSSLCTCSLQRLATCQTSNLLETALKIKTTHHRQ
;
A
#
# COMPACT_ATOMS: atom_id res chain seq x y z
N MET A 1 10.39 -10.09 -0.62
CA MET A 1 11.47 -10.43 -1.57
C MET A 1 12.49 -11.45 -1.04
N GLN A 2 12.63 -11.73 0.26
CA GLN A 2 13.54 -12.79 0.74
C GLN A 2 13.07 -14.21 0.36
N HIS A 3 11.75 -14.44 0.30
CA HIS A 3 11.17 -15.78 0.09
C HIS A 3 11.15 -16.24 -1.37
N ASP A 4 11.29 -15.32 -2.32
CA ASP A 4 11.00 -15.64 -3.73
C ASP A 4 12.03 -16.61 -4.32
N PHE A 5 13.32 -16.46 -4.02
CA PHE A 5 14.35 -17.28 -4.65
C PHE A 5 14.32 -18.76 -4.23
N GLN A 6 14.12 -19.04 -2.93
CA GLN A 6 14.03 -20.42 -2.45
C GLN A 6 12.78 -21.11 -3.01
N ILE A 7 11.64 -20.40 -3.04
CA ILE A 7 10.38 -20.90 -3.61
C ILE A 7 10.54 -21.20 -5.11
N GLN A 8 11.18 -20.32 -5.88
CA GLN A 8 11.41 -20.54 -7.31
C GLN A 8 12.29 -21.78 -7.58
N LYS A 9 13.30 -22.04 -6.73
CA LYS A 9 14.09 -23.28 -6.81
C LYS A 9 13.26 -24.52 -6.52
N TRP A 10 12.38 -24.50 -5.52
CA TRP A 10 11.48 -25.63 -5.26
C TRP A 10 10.50 -25.88 -6.40
N LEU A 11 10.08 -24.83 -7.10
CA LEU A 11 9.26 -24.93 -8.31
C LEU A 11 10.05 -25.34 -9.56
N GLY A 12 11.37 -25.56 -9.46
CA GLY A 12 12.21 -25.99 -10.59
C GLY A 12 12.54 -24.88 -11.59
N HIS A 13 12.33 -23.62 -11.24
CA HIS A 13 12.70 -22.50 -12.10
C HIS A 13 14.17 -22.14 -11.92
N GLU A 14 14.97 -22.34 -12.96
CA GLU A 14 16.32 -21.78 -13.03
C GLU A 14 16.23 -20.29 -13.39
N LYS A 15 16.31 -19.43 -12.36
CA LYS A 15 16.40 -17.98 -12.52
C LYS A 15 17.73 -17.48 -12.01
N ASN A 16 18.37 -16.59 -12.77
CA ASN A 16 19.58 -15.91 -12.34
C ASN A 16 19.25 -15.02 -11.12
N PRO A 17 19.83 -15.28 -9.93
CA PRO A 17 19.54 -14.50 -8.73
C PRO A 17 19.90 -13.01 -8.89
N LEU A 18 20.94 -12.69 -9.66
CA LEU A 18 21.43 -11.32 -9.84
C LEU A 18 20.45 -10.43 -10.62
N GLU A 19 19.73 -11.03 -11.57
CA GLU A 19 18.68 -10.35 -12.34
C GLU A 19 17.39 -10.18 -11.53
N TRP A 20 17.22 -10.96 -10.46
CA TRP A 20 16.00 -11.01 -9.65
C TRP A 20 16.16 -10.38 -8.27
N GLY A 21 17.01 -9.36 -8.18
CA GLY A 21 17.12 -8.53 -6.97
C GLY A 21 17.92 -9.17 -5.85
N TRP A 22 18.85 -10.08 -6.14
CA TRP A 22 19.86 -10.54 -5.19
C TRP A 22 21.19 -9.88 -5.48
N VAL A 23 21.95 -9.61 -4.41
CA VAL A 23 23.30 -9.05 -4.48
C VAL A 23 24.30 -10.04 -3.89
N PRO A 24 25.47 -10.21 -4.53
CA PRO A 24 26.53 -11.04 -3.98
C PRO A 24 27.14 -10.35 -2.76
N THR A 25 27.44 -11.13 -1.75
CA THR A 25 28.08 -10.70 -0.51
C THR A 25 29.15 -11.71 -0.12
N ARG A 26 30.05 -11.34 0.80
CA ARG A 26 31.08 -12.24 1.34
C ARG A 26 30.53 -13.50 2.04
N PHE A 27 29.22 -13.51 2.36
CA PHE A 27 28.53 -14.62 3.01
C PHE A 27 27.55 -15.36 2.07
N GLY A 28 27.60 -15.09 0.75
CA GLY A 28 26.69 -15.67 -0.24
C GLY A 28 25.76 -14.61 -0.87
N LEU A 29 24.52 -14.98 -1.17
CA LEU A 29 23.54 -14.06 -1.77
C LEU A 29 22.67 -13.42 -0.70
N SER A 30 22.51 -12.11 -0.74
CA SER A 30 21.55 -11.37 0.09
C SER A 30 20.51 -10.68 -0.80
N PRO A 31 19.24 -10.56 -0.36
CA PRO A 31 18.28 -9.76 -1.09
C PRO A 31 18.78 -8.31 -1.17
N ARG A 32 18.61 -7.69 -2.34
CA ARG A 32 18.78 -6.26 -2.51
C ARG A 32 17.78 -5.57 -1.60
N LYS A 33 18.28 -4.72 -0.70
CA LYS A 33 17.42 -3.86 0.12
C LYS A 33 16.67 -2.92 -0.81
N MET A 34 15.35 -2.82 -0.60
CA MET A 34 14.56 -1.80 -1.30
C MET A 34 14.88 -0.44 -0.70
N GLU A 35 15.26 0.51 -1.55
CA GLU A 35 15.41 1.91 -1.19
C GLU A 35 14.07 2.65 -1.19
N ARG A 36 13.09 2.11 -1.93
CA ARG A 36 11.74 2.65 -2.01
C ARG A 36 10.90 2.15 -0.83
N ASP A 37 10.00 3.00 -0.39
CA ASP A 37 9.01 2.65 0.63
C ASP A 37 8.19 1.42 0.21
N ALA A 38 7.83 0.58 1.19
CA ALA A 38 7.06 -0.64 0.95
C ALA A 38 5.69 -0.38 0.31
N ALA A 39 5.14 0.82 0.53
CA ALA A 39 3.91 1.29 -0.06
C ALA A 39 4.01 2.79 -0.35
N PRO A 40 3.38 3.30 -1.42
CA PRO A 40 3.25 4.73 -1.63
C PRO A 40 2.57 5.39 -0.43
N GLU A 41 3.04 6.59 -0.07
CA GLU A 41 2.47 7.34 1.05
C GLU A 41 0.95 7.59 0.88
N SER A 42 0.51 7.78 -0.37
CA SER A 42 -0.92 7.91 -0.71
C SER A 42 -1.73 6.66 -0.34
N LEU A 43 -1.14 5.46 -0.46
CA LEU A 43 -1.79 4.19 -0.09
C LEU A 43 -1.85 4.03 1.43
N LEU A 44 -0.79 4.41 2.14
CA LEU A 44 -0.77 4.41 3.62
C LEU A 44 -1.81 5.36 4.21
N LYS A 45 -2.15 6.43 3.49
CA LYS A 45 -3.20 7.39 3.84
C LYS A 45 -4.62 6.89 3.53
N ILE A 46 -4.79 5.77 2.81
CA ILE A 46 -6.09 5.17 2.55
C ILE A 46 -6.49 4.34 3.77
N ILE A 47 -7.33 4.90 4.63
CA ILE A 47 -7.83 4.25 5.84
C ILE A 47 -9.35 4.13 5.74
N SER A 48 -9.86 2.95 6.09
CA SER A 48 -11.29 2.68 6.22
C SER A 48 -11.67 2.49 7.68
N CYS A 49 -12.82 3.04 8.08
CA CYS A 49 -13.44 2.77 9.36
C CYS A 49 -14.67 1.87 9.18
N ASN A 50 -14.95 1.03 10.17
CA ASN A 50 -16.16 0.21 10.21
C ASN A 50 -17.35 0.92 10.88
N CYS A 51 -17.42 2.24 10.76
CA CYS A 51 -18.47 3.04 11.40
C CYS A 51 -19.84 2.80 10.74
N LYS A 52 -20.82 2.33 11.53
CA LYS A 52 -22.18 2.04 11.04
C LYS A 52 -23.14 3.23 11.07
N LYS A 53 -22.90 4.23 11.92
CA LYS A 53 -23.82 5.37 12.19
C LYS A 53 -23.18 6.74 11.92
N GLY A 54 -22.36 6.82 10.89
CA GLY A 54 -21.55 8.00 10.56
C GLY A 54 -20.26 8.12 11.40
N CYS A 55 -19.34 8.99 10.96
CA CYS A 55 -18.07 9.22 11.64
C CYS A 55 -18.16 10.38 12.63
N LYS A 56 -18.21 10.06 13.93
CA LYS A 56 -18.16 11.02 15.04
C LYS A 56 -16.94 10.73 15.93
N ASN A 57 -16.96 11.15 17.19
CA ASN A 57 -15.84 11.02 18.13
C ASN A 57 -15.40 9.57 18.43
N ALA A 58 -16.27 8.59 18.13
CA ALA A 58 -15.94 7.16 18.28
C ALA A 58 -15.24 6.55 17.06
N CYS A 59 -15.11 7.29 15.94
CA CYS A 59 -14.48 6.77 14.73
C CYS A 59 -12.97 6.55 14.93
N GLY A 60 -12.47 5.37 14.56
CA GLY A 60 -11.04 5.04 14.62
C GLY A 60 -10.17 6.00 13.81
N CYS A 61 -10.61 6.38 12.59
CA CYS A 61 -9.90 7.37 11.78
C CYS A 61 -9.80 8.70 12.52
N ARG A 62 -10.91 9.22 13.07
CA ARG A 62 -10.91 10.50 13.78
C ARG A 62 -10.07 10.47 15.07
N LYS A 63 -10.07 9.36 15.80
CA LYS A 63 -9.23 9.17 16.99
C LYS A 63 -7.74 9.18 16.65
N ALA A 64 -7.38 8.68 15.47
CA ALA A 64 -6.02 8.70 14.97
C ALA A 64 -5.68 10.00 14.21
N ASP A 65 -6.57 11.01 14.25
CA ASP A 65 -6.47 12.28 13.53
C ASP A 65 -6.32 12.11 12.00
N LEU A 66 -7.01 11.09 11.47
CA LEU A 66 -6.98 10.69 10.06
C LEU A 66 -8.32 10.96 9.39
N ILE A 67 -8.24 11.37 8.13
CA ILE A 67 -9.40 11.58 7.28
C ILE A 67 -9.91 10.23 6.79
N CYS A 68 -11.21 9.99 6.95
CA CYS A 68 -11.87 8.83 6.37
C CYS A 68 -11.80 8.89 4.84
N SER A 69 -11.26 7.83 4.23
CA SER A 69 -11.29 7.69 2.78
C SER A 69 -12.71 7.42 2.27
N SER A 70 -12.90 7.52 0.96
CA SER A 70 -14.16 7.14 0.30
C SER A 70 -14.50 5.65 0.42
N LEU A 71 -13.57 4.81 0.89
CA LEU A 71 -13.83 3.40 1.22
C LEU A 71 -14.65 3.24 2.50
N CYS A 72 -14.76 4.29 3.32
CA CYS A 72 -15.60 4.25 4.50
C CYS A 72 -17.08 4.26 4.10
N THR A 73 -17.85 3.27 4.53
CA THR A 73 -19.31 3.19 4.38
C THR A 73 -20.07 4.21 5.25
N CYS A 74 -19.36 5.03 6.02
CA CYS A 74 -19.94 6.04 6.89
C CYS A 74 -20.63 7.19 6.15
N SER A 75 -20.37 7.35 4.85
CA SER A 75 -20.93 8.39 3.97
C SER A 75 -22.42 8.19 3.63
N LEU A 76 -23.01 7.04 3.98
CA LEU A 76 -24.40 6.71 3.66
C LEU A 76 -25.44 7.38 4.58
N GLN A 77 -25.06 7.95 5.73
CA GLN A 77 -25.98 8.69 6.60
C GLN A 77 -25.63 10.19 6.63
N ARG A 78 -26.50 10.99 6.02
CA ARG A 78 -26.34 12.38 5.60
C ARG A 78 -26.27 13.44 6.71
N LEU A 79 -25.63 13.18 7.85
CA LEU A 79 -25.45 14.16 8.94
C LEU A 79 -24.15 13.93 9.72
N ALA A 80 -23.02 14.20 9.05
CA ALA A 80 -21.77 14.74 9.59
C ALA A 80 -20.70 14.48 8.53
N THR A 81 -20.11 15.57 8.04
CA THR A 81 -19.12 15.63 6.95
C THR A 81 -17.92 14.74 7.22
N CYS A 82 -18.03 13.49 6.77
CA CYS A 82 -16.87 12.71 6.40
C CYS A 82 -16.27 13.44 5.19
N GLN A 83 -15.32 14.35 5.43
CA GLN A 83 -14.62 15.03 4.34
C GLN A 83 -13.80 13.97 3.61
N THR A 84 -14.39 13.30 2.64
CA THR A 84 -13.66 12.39 1.76
C THR A 84 -12.64 13.23 1.01
N SER A 85 -11.37 13.11 1.37
CA SER A 85 -10.32 13.58 0.46
C SER A 85 -10.31 12.63 -0.73
N ASN A 86 -10.34 13.17 -1.95
CA ASN A 86 -10.32 12.41 -3.21
C ASN A 86 -8.96 11.74 -3.47
N LEU A 87 -8.35 11.11 -2.45
CA LEU A 87 -7.03 10.45 -2.52
C LEU A 87 -7.00 9.28 -3.50
N LEU A 88 -8.15 8.70 -3.84
CA LEU A 88 -8.22 7.67 -4.89
C LEU A 88 -7.94 8.24 -6.29
N GLU A 89 -8.36 9.47 -6.58
CA GLU A 89 -8.08 10.10 -7.88
C GLU A 89 -6.60 10.42 -8.05
N THR A 90 -5.92 10.83 -6.97
CA THR A 90 -4.47 11.09 -7.02
C THR A 90 -3.66 9.80 -7.14
N ALA A 91 -4.07 8.72 -6.46
CA ALA A 91 -3.40 7.41 -6.56
C ALA A 91 -3.53 6.76 -7.95
N LEU A 92 -4.65 6.96 -8.65
CA LEU A 92 -4.85 6.48 -10.03
C LEU A 92 -4.03 7.28 -11.04
N LYS A 93 -3.88 8.60 -10.85
CA LYS A 93 -3.04 9.45 -11.71
C LYS A 93 -1.55 9.07 -11.67
N ILE A 94 -1.05 8.57 -10.53
CA ILE A 94 0.36 8.13 -10.41
C ILE A 94 0.62 6.86 -11.24
N LYS A 95 -0.37 5.98 -11.41
CA LYS A 95 -0.22 4.76 -12.23
C LYS A 95 -0.20 5.05 -13.73
N THR A 96 -0.87 6.09 -14.19
CA THR A 96 -0.97 6.40 -15.62
C THR A 96 0.20 7.24 -16.14
N THR A 97 0.88 8.02 -15.31
CA THR A 97 2.08 8.78 -15.71
C THR A 97 3.36 7.95 -15.74
N HIS A 98 3.47 6.88 -14.95
CA HIS A 98 4.68 6.03 -14.94
C HIS A 98 4.66 4.89 -15.99
N HIS A 99 3.54 4.68 -16.69
CA HIS A 99 3.44 3.71 -17.80
C HIS A 99 3.59 4.37 -19.19
N ARG A 100 4.02 5.63 -19.24
CA ARG A 100 4.24 6.35 -20.50
C ARG A 100 5.63 6.99 -20.54
N GLN A 101 6.67 6.18 -20.31
CA GLN A 101 8.03 6.38 -20.83
C GLN A 101 8.60 5.01 -21.17
#